data_AF-A0A0R1K467-F1
#
_entry.id   AF-A0A0R1K467-F1
#
_cell.length_a   1.000
_cell.length_b   1.000
_cell.length_c   1.000
_cell.angle_alpha   90.00
_cell.angle_beta   90.00
_cell.angle_gamma   90.00
#
_symmetry.space_group_name_H-M   'P 1'
#
loop_
_entity.id
_entity.type
_entity.pdbx_description
1 polymer ?
#
loop_
_entity_poly.entity_id
_entity_poly.type
_entity_poly.pdbx_seq_one_letter_code
_entity_poly.pdbx_strand_id
1 'polypeptide(L)'
;MKIIYPKLVEDAFAVANQHGQIAPGKENDVKAQIYQIMVDRGMLDELGEPTQLAINSGISGGLGPSSQLDSLAEFKRQFPIYGEFDDSHFKRLNGEWVADTYVIKAICQATLADTHSTPEQQVEAKAILRQIKDIQD
;
A
#
# COMPACT_ATOMS: atom_id res chain seq x y z
N MET A 1 8.43 22.05 -21.03
CA MET A 1 7.67 22.55 -19.86
C MET A 1 7.29 21.36 -19.00
N LYS A 2 7.57 21.37 -17.69
CA LYS A 2 7.22 20.28 -16.79
C LYS A 2 5.88 20.61 -16.13
N ILE A 3 4.81 19.97 -16.59
CA ILE A 3 3.48 20.08 -15.98
C ILE A 3 3.45 19.08 -14.80
N ILE A 4 2.94 19.51 -13.65
CA ILE A 4 2.76 18.64 -12.49
C ILE A 4 1.31 18.15 -12.53
N TYR A 5 1.13 16.85 -12.70
CA TYR A 5 -0.19 16.22 -12.70
C TYR A 5 -0.52 15.62 -11.32
N PRO A 6 -1.81 15.43 -11.01
CA PRO A 6 -2.23 14.71 -9.81
C PRO A 6 -1.63 13.30 -9.73
N LYS A 7 -1.40 12.81 -8.51
CA LYS A 7 -0.78 11.50 -8.28
C LYS A 7 -1.51 10.36 -9.01
N LEU A 8 -2.84 10.39 -9.02
CA LEU A 8 -3.64 9.37 -9.69
C LEU A 8 -3.35 9.29 -11.20
N VAL A 9 -3.13 10.45 -11.84
CA VAL A 9 -2.76 10.55 -13.26
C VAL A 9 -1.35 10.02 -13.49
N GLU A 10 -0.40 10.35 -12.61
CA GLU A 10 0.97 9.86 -12.67
C GLU A 10 1.03 8.33 -12.54
N ASP A 11 0.26 7.74 -11.62
CA ASP A 11 0.21 6.30 -11.43
C ASP A 11 -0.46 5.59 -12.63
N ALA A 12 -1.57 6.14 -13.16
CA ALA A 12 -2.21 5.61 -14.36
C ALA A 12 -1.30 5.69 -15.59
N PHE A 13 -0.53 6.77 -15.71
CA PHE A 13 0.47 6.91 -16.76
C PHE A 13 1.57 5.85 -16.62
N ALA A 14 2.05 5.60 -15.40
CA ALA A 14 3.05 4.57 -15.15
C ALA A 14 2.55 3.18 -15.57
N VAL A 15 1.31 2.82 -15.23
CA VAL A 15 0.68 1.56 -15.65
C VAL A 15 0.53 1.50 -17.18
N ALA A 16 0.04 2.57 -17.82
CA ALA A 16 -0.11 2.62 -19.27
C ALA A 16 1.24 2.46 -19.99
N ASN A 17 2.31 3.03 -19.45
CA ASN A 17 3.65 2.93 -20.00
C ASN A 17 4.31 1.55 -19.78
N GLN A 18 3.86 0.78 -18.79
CA GLN A 18 4.30 -0.60 -18.58
C GLN A 18 3.68 -1.58 -19.60
N HIS A 19 2.44 -1.30 -20.03
CA HIS A 19 1.68 -2.19 -20.92
C HIS A 19 1.60 -1.72 -22.38
N GLY A 20 1.95 -0.46 -22.65
CA GLY A 20 1.89 0.16 -23.96
C GLY A 20 3.20 0.83 -24.36
N GLN A 21 3.30 1.21 -25.64
CA GLN A 21 4.46 1.92 -26.18
C GLN A 21 4.08 3.40 -26.35
N ILE A 22 4.57 4.26 -25.45
CA ILE A 22 4.38 5.71 -25.54
C ILE A 22 5.49 6.28 -26.41
N ALA A 23 5.12 7.05 -27.44
CA ALA A 23 6.10 7.70 -28.30
C ALA A 23 6.93 8.73 -27.50
N PRO A 24 8.25 8.83 -27.74
CA PRO A 24 9.10 9.81 -27.05
C PRO A 24 8.57 11.23 -27.23
N GLY A 25 8.47 11.99 -26.13
CA GLY A 25 7.98 13.38 -26.15
C GLY A 25 6.45 13.51 -26.15
N LYS A 26 5.70 12.40 -26.03
CA LYS A 26 4.23 12.39 -25.91
C LYS A 26 3.73 12.19 -24.49
N GLU A 27 4.60 12.22 -23.49
CA GLU A 27 4.26 11.93 -22.10
C GLU A 27 3.22 12.93 -21.57
N ASN A 28 3.40 14.23 -21.85
CA ASN A 28 2.46 15.26 -21.43
C ASN A 28 1.09 15.14 -22.13
N ASP A 29 1.06 14.76 -23.40
CA ASP A 29 -0.17 14.59 -24.18
C ASP A 29 -0.99 13.42 -23.62
N VAL A 30 -0.33 12.30 -23.30
CA VAL A 30 -0.98 11.12 -22.70
C VAL A 30 -1.47 11.43 -21.29
N LYS A 31 -0.67 12.12 -20.46
CA LYS A 31 -1.08 12.52 -19.11
C LYS A 31 -2.28 13.47 -19.12
N ALA A 32 -2.33 14.41 -20.07
CA ALA A 32 -3.49 15.28 -20.24
C ALA A 32 -4.76 14.49 -20.59
N GLN A 33 -4.65 13.47 -21.46
CA GLN A 33 -5.78 12.60 -21.80
C GLN A 33 -6.25 11.77 -20.60
N ILE A 34 -5.31 11.20 -19.84
CA ILE A 34 -5.62 10.45 -18.61
C ILE A 34 -6.34 11.35 -17.61
N TYR A 35 -5.86 12.57 -17.40
CA TYR A 35 -6.51 13.55 -16.53
C TYR A 35 -7.95 13.83 -16.97
N GLN A 36 -8.18 14.12 -18.25
CA GLN A 36 -9.53 14.37 -18.77
C GLN A 36 -10.46 13.16 -18.56
N ILE A 37 -9.98 11.95 -18.87
CA ILE A 37 -10.75 10.72 -18.65
C ILE A 37 -11.11 10.53 -17.17
N MET A 38 -10.21 10.87 -16.25
CA MET A 38 -10.46 10.77 -14.81
C MET A 38 -11.47 11.81 -14.32
N VAL A 39 -11.45 13.02 -14.86
CA VAL A 39 -12.47 14.05 -14.59
C VAL A 39 -13.83 13.61 -15.15
N ASP A 40 -13.88 13.14 -16.41
CA ASP A 40 -15.11 12.67 -17.06
C ASP A 40 -15.74 11.48 -16.34
N ARG A 41 -14.92 10.59 -15.78
CA ARG A 41 -15.36 9.44 -14.98
C ARG A 41 -15.68 9.81 -13.53
N GLY A 42 -15.51 11.08 -13.14
CA GLY A 42 -15.73 11.56 -11.79
C GLY A 42 -14.77 10.98 -10.76
N MET A 43 -13.59 10.54 -11.16
CA MET A 43 -12.52 10.10 -10.24
C MET A 43 -11.75 11.30 -9.68
N LEU A 44 -11.55 12.33 -10.50
CA LEU A 44 -10.97 13.62 -10.12
C LEU A 44 -12.00 14.72 -10.34
N ASP A 45 -11.89 15.81 -9.59
CA ASP A 45 -12.57 17.07 -9.91
C ASP A 45 -11.74 17.93 -10.89
N GLU A 46 -12.27 19.09 -11.28
CA GLU A 46 -11.61 20.01 -12.21
C GLU A 46 -10.30 20.60 -11.69
N LEU A 47 -10.06 20.53 -10.38
CA LEU A 47 -8.81 20.96 -9.73
C LEU A 47 -7.79 19.82 -9.62
N GLY A 48 -8.20 18.59 -9.97
CA GLY A 48 -7.38 17.39 -9.88
C GLY A 48 -7.36 16.74 -8.51
N GLU A 49 -8.32 17.09 -7.65
CA GLU A 49 -8.50 16.45 -6.34
C GLU A 49 -9.35 15.18 -6.49
N PRO A 50 -9.04 14.10 -5.74
CA PRO A 50 -9.86 12.89 -5.73
C PRO A 50 -11.28 13.16 -5.23
N THR A 51 -12.27 12.66 -5.97
CA THR A 51 -13.68 12.76 -5.56
C THR A 51 -14.05 11.67 -4.53
N GLN A 52 -15.27 11.75 -4.00
CA GLN A 52 -15.84 10.67 -3.17
C GLN A 52 -15.89 9.32 -3.89
N LEU A 53 -16.02 9.29 -5.22
CA LEU A 53 -15.98 8.06 -5.98
C LEU A 53 -14.58 7.41 -5.92
N ALA A 54 -13.52 8.20 -6.05
CA ALA A 54 -12.15 7.73 -5.93
C ALA A 54 -11.83 7.23 -4.52
N ILE A 55 -12.36 7.92 -3.49
CA ILE A 55 -12.26 7.48 -2.09
C ILE A 55 -12.95 6.13 -1.89
N ASN A 56 -14.21 6.00 -2.32
CA ASN A 56 -14.98 4.76 -2.17
C ASN A 56 -14.39 3.58 -2.95
N SER A 57 -13.69 3.88 -4.06
CA SER A 57 -12.99 2.88 -4.87
C SER A 57 -11.58 2.55 -4.33
N GLY A 58 -11.18 3.18 -3.22
CA GLY A 58 -9.88 2.98 -2.59
C GLY A 58 -8.70 3.52 -3.39
N ILE A 59 -8.89 4.43 -4.34
CA ILE A 59 -7.83 4.95 -5.21
C ILE A 59 -7.48 6.41 -4.93
N SER A 60 -8.06 7.04 -3.92
CA SER A 60 -7.80 8.46 -3.57
C SER A 60 -6.32 8.76 -3.33
N GLY A 61 -5.55 7.78 -2.86
CA GLY A 61 -4.10 7.88 -2.65
C GLY A 61 -3.21 7.48 -3.83
N GLY A 62 -3.77 7.07 -4.97
CA GLY A 62 -3.04 6.53 -6.13
C GLY A 62 -3.49 5.14 -6.59
N LEU A 63 -2.90 4.61 -7.69
CA LEU A 63 -3.20 3.29 -8.27
C LEU A 63 -2.21 2.17 -7.85
N GLY A 64 -1.39 2.40 -6.83
CA GLY A 64 -0.64 1.33 -6.16
C GLY A 64 -1.56 0.41 -5.35
N PRO A 65 -1.05 -0.66 -4.71
CA PRO A 65 -1.80 -1.37 -3.68
C PRO A 65 -2.20 -0.37 -2.61
N SER A 66 -3.42 0.13 -2.71
CA SER A 66 -4.06 0.97 -1.73
C SER A 66 -4.61 0.06 -0.65
N SER A 67 -3.71 -0.67 0.01
CA SER A 67 -3.93 -1.21 1.35
C SER A 67 -3.82 -0.10 2.40
N GLN A 68 -4.15 1.15 2.05
CA GLN A 68 -4.38 2.21 3.02
C GLN A 68 -5.73 1.94 3.66
N LEU A 69 -5.79 0.90 4.48
CA LEU A 69 -6.94 0.64 5.34
C LEU A 69 -7.05 1.86 6.25
N ASP A 70 -8.12 2.63 6.06
CA ASP A 70 -8.30 3.94 6.67
C ASP A 70 -8.28 3.87 8.19
N SER A 71 -8.70 2.72 8.74
CA SER A 71 -8.66 2.44 10.17
C SER A 71 -7.77 1.24 10.52
N LEU A 72 -7.21 1.27 11.73
CA LEU A 72 -6.52 0.12 12.31
C LEU A 72 -7.48 -1.07 12.51
N ALA A 73 -8.75 -0.80 12.79
CA ALA A 73 -9.79 -1.82 12.91
C ALA A 73 -9.99 -2.60 11.60
N GLU A 74 -9.98 -1.91 10.46
CA GLU A 74 -10.00 -2.54 9.13
C GLU A 74 -8.76 -3.39 8.87
N PHE A 75 -7.59 -2.86 9.22
CA PHE A 75 -6.33 -3.60 9.13
C PHE A 75 -6.37 -4.91 9.92
N LYS A 76 -6.77 -4.87 11.20
CA LYS A 76 -6.88 -6.08 12.03
C LYS A 76 -7.97 -7.05 11.55
N ARG A 77 -9.05 -6.55 10.96
CA ARG A 77 -10.09 -7.39 10.34
C ARG A 77 -9.59 -8.14 9.11
N GLN A 78 -8.75 -7.49 8.29
CA GLN A 78 -8.15 -8.12 7.11
C GLN A 78 -7.03 -9.09 7.48
N PHE A 79 -6.31 -8.81 8.56
CA PHE A 79 -5.19 -9.62 9.05
C PHE A 79 -5.44 -10.05 10.51
N PRO A 80 -6.29 -11.09 10.74
CA PRO A 80 -6.69 -11.51 12.09
C PRO A 80 -5.53 -11.88 13.01
N ILE A 81 -4.37 -12.23 12.44
CA ILE A 81 -3.13 -12.48 13.19
C ILE A 81 -2.69 -11.27 14.04
N TYR A 82 -3.12 -10.06 13.71
CA TYR A 82 -2.86 -8.85 14.50
C TYR A 82 -3.97 -8.52 15.51
N GLY A 83 -5.07 -9.28 15.51
CA GLY A 83 -6.30 -8.94 16.23
C GLY A 83 -6.18 -8.94 17.76
N GLU A 84 -5.30 -9.76 18.31
CA GLU A 84 -5.11 -9.90 19.76
C GLU A 84 -4.20 -8.83 20.39
N PHE A 85 -3.46 -8.09 19.55
CA PHE A 85 -2.50 -7.10 20.04
C PHE A 85 -3.16 -5.75 20.29
N ASP A 86 -2.67 -5.02 21.29
CA ASP A 86 -3.16 -3.67 21.60
C ASP A 86 -2.86 -2.67 20.48
N ASP A 87 -3.73 -1.67 20.29
CA ASP A 87 -3.59 -0.65 19.24
C ASP A 87 -2.30 0.17 19.38
N SER A 88 -1.76 0.32 20.60
CA SER A 88 -0.52 1.06 20.87
C SER A 88 0.73 0.47 20.21
N HIS A 89 0.69 -0.79 19.77
CA HIS A 89 1.78 -1.42 19.02
C HIS A 89 1.78 -1.12 17.52
N PHE A 90 0.78 -0.39 17.03
CA PHE A 90 0.63 -0.11 15.60
C PHE A 90 0.79 1.38 15.34
N LYS A 91 1.45 1.72 14.24
CA LYS A 91 1.58 3.09 13.77
C LYS A 91 1.46 3.16 12.26
N ARG A 92 1.16 4.35 11.75
CA ARG A 92 1.24 4.61 10.31
C ARG A 92 2.65 5.04 9.92
N LEU A 93 3.23 4.39 8.92
CA LEU A 93 4.48 4.79 8.27
C LEU A 93 4.22 4.87 6.77
N ASN A 94 4.46 6.03 6.16
CA ASN A 94 4.18 6.27 4.73
C ASN A 94 2.73 5.92 4.30
N GLY A 95 1.79 6.03 5.25
CA GLY A 95 0.39 5.71 5.03
C GLY A 95 0.02 4.23 5.15
N GLU A 96 0.97 3.36 5.50
CA GLU A 96 0.73 1.93 5.77
C GLU A 96 0.74 1.65 7.26
N TRP A 97 -0.07 0.69 7.70
CA TRP A 97 -0.03 0.19 9.08
C TRP A 97 1.18 -0.71 9.27
N VAL A 98 2.01 -0.37 10.25
CA VAL A 98 3.16 -1.19 10.67
C VAL A 98 3.03 -1.52 12.15
N ALA A 99 3.35 -2.77 12.48
CA ALA A 99 3.44 -3.23 13.87
C ALA A 99 4.86 -3.04 14.41
N ASP A 100 4.98 -2.85 15.71
CA ASP A 100 6.29 -2.78 16.36
C ASP A 100 6.95 -4.16 16.49
N THR A 101 8.20 -4.15 16.94
CA THR A 101 9.04 -5.34 17.06
C THR A 101 8.49 -6.36 18.07
N TYR A 102 7.67 -5.94 19.05
CA TYR A 102 7.04 -6.83 20.01
C TYR A 102 6.01 -7.73 19.33
N VAL A 103 5.12 -7.15 18.52
CA VAL A 103 4.10 -7.88 17.77
C VAL A 103 4.74 -8.84 16.77
N ILE A 104 5.72 -8.36 15.99
CA ILE A 104 6.40 -9.20 14.99
C ILE A 104 7.10 -10.41 15.65
N LYS A 105 7.73 -10.18 16.82
CA LYS A 105 8.37 -11.26 17.58
C LYS A 105 7.36 -12.29 18.08
N ALA A 106 6.24 -11.85 18.64
CA ALA A 106 5.19 -12.74 19.14
C ALA A 106 4.62 -13.62 18.02
N ILE A 107 4.33 -13.04 16.86
CA ILE A 107 3.85 -13.77 15.68
C ILE A 107 4.87 -14.81 15.22
N CYS A 108 6.13 -14.43 15.06
CA CYS A 108 7.17 -15.39 14.65
C CYS A 108 7.34 -16.53 15.66
N GLN A 109 7.22 -16.25 16.96
CA GLN A 109 7.26 -17.28 18.00
C GLN A 109 6.05 -18.22 17.92
N ALA A 110 4.85 -17.69 17.68
CA ALA A 110 3.65 -18.50 17.47
C ALA A 110 3.78 -19.41 16.24
N THR A 111 4.27 -18.89 15.10
CA THR A 111 4.55 -19.67 13.89
C THR A 111 5.54 -20.81 14.13
N LEU A 112 6.54 -20.61 15.01
CA LEU A 112 7.50 -21.67 15.35
C LEU A 112 6.95 -22.71 16.32
N ALA A 113 5.94 -22.36 17.13
CA ALA A 113 5.27 -23.26 18.05
C ALA A 113 4.12 -24.04 17.38
N ASP A 114 3.59 -23.55 16.27
CA ASP A 114 2.50 -24.17 15.54
C ASP A 114 2.96 -25.38 14.71
N THR A 115 2.39 -26.54 15.02
CA THR A 115 2.67 -27.81 14.34
C THR A 115 2.14 -27.86 12.90
N HIS A 116 1.26 -26.93 12.51
CA HIS A 116 0.70 -26.83 11.17
C HIS A 116 1.44 -25.84 10.27
N SER A 117 2.38 -25.06 10.82
CA SER A 117 3.15 -24.11 10.05
C SER A 117 4.11 -24.81 9.08
N THR A 118 4.19 -24.31 7.85
CA THR A 118 5.00 -24.91 6.80
C THR A 118 6.51 -24.71 7.05
N PRO A 119 7.38 -25.53 6.47
CA PRO A 119 8.83 -25.34 6.57
C PRO A 119 9.29 -23.94 6.14
N GLU A 120 8.68 -23.37 5.10
CA GLU A 120 8.98 -22.02 4.61
C GLU A 120 8.63 -20.95 5.65
N GLN A 121 7.43 -21.04 6.25
CA GLN A 121 7.00 -20.12 7.32
C GLN A 121 7.93 -20.18 8.53
N GLN A 122 8.40 -21.38 8.89
CA GLN A 122 9.35 -21.56 9.99
C GLN A 122 10.74 -20.97 9.67
N VAL A 123 11.21 -21.10 8.43
CA VAL A 123 12.48 -20.52 7.98
C VAL A 123 12.39 -18.99 7.99
N GLU A 124 11.30 -18.43 7.47
CA GLU A 124 11.06 -16.99 7.46
C GLU A 124 10.96 -16.42 8.88
N ALA A 125 10.19 -17.05 9.77
CA ALA A 125 10.08 -16.65 11.17
C ALA A 125 11.45 -16.64 11.88
N LYS A 126 12.29 -17.65 11.64
CA LYS A 126 13.67 -17.69 12.19
C LYS A 126 14.54 -16.56 11.64
N ALA A 127 14.43 -16.26 10.35
CA ALA A 127 15.19 -15.19 9.71
C ALA A 127 14.81 -13.81 10.28
N ILE A 128 13.51 -13.53 10.43
CA ILE A 128 13.00 -12.29 11.01
C ILE A 128 13.47 -12.13 12.46
N LEU A 129 13.33 -13.18 13.29
CA LEU A 129 13.78 -13.14 14.69
C LEU A 129 15.28 -12.89 14.83
N ARG A 130 16.09 -13.41 13.90
CA ARG A 130 17.52 -13.13 13.87
C ARG A 130 17.81 -11.66 13.56
N GLN A 131 17.16 -11.09 12.54
CA GLN A 131 17.33 -9.67 12.20
C GLN A 131 16.93 -8.75 13.36
N ILE A 132 15.84 -9.08 14.06
CA ILE A 132 15.41 -8.31 15.24
C ILE A 132 16.49 -8.33 16.33
N LYS A 133 17.12 -9.48 16.56
CA LYS A 133 18.19 -9.61 17.56
C LYS A 133 19.41 -8.77 17.17
N ASP A 134 19.82 -8.84 15.91
CA ASP A 134 20.99 -8.12 15.39
C ASP A 134 20.81 -6.58 15.40
N ILE A 135 19.57 -6.07 15.47
CA ILE A 135 19.26 -4.62 15.61
C ILE A 135 19.31 -4.15 17.07
N GLN A 136 19.18 -5.07 18.03
CA GLN A 136 19.14 -4.77 19.46
C GLN A 136 20.51 -4.92 20.16
N ASP A 137 21.48 -5.53 19.49
CA ASP A 137 22.89 -5.67 19.90
C ASP A 137 23.74 -4.49 19.37
#